data_AF-A0A0Q6X564-F1
#
_entry.id   AF-A0A0Q6X564-F1
#
_cell.length_a   1.000
_cell.length_b   1.000
_cell.length_c   1.000
_cell.angle_alpha   90.00
_cell.angle_beta   90.00
_cell.angle_gamma   90.00
#
_symmetry.space_group_name_H-M   'P 1'
#
loop_
_entity.id
_entity.type
_entity.pdbx_description
1 polymer ?
#
loop_
_entity_poly.entity_id
_entity_poly.type
_entity_poly.pdbx_seq_one_letter_code
_entity_poly.pdbx_strand_id
1 'polypeptide(L)' 'MSDGLKSAVQRKMSFWQTLRAVAWSFFGVRKSADYEKDVNQLNPVHLIIAGLIGAAVFVTVLVLLVRWVISSGVAA' A
#
# COMPACT_ATOMS: atom_id res chain seq x y z
N MET A 1 20.93 -28.60 -17.07
CA MET A 1 20.24 -28.04 -15.88
C MET A 1 20.37 -26.52 -15.73
N SER A 2 20.93 -25.79 -16.71
CA SER A 2 21.08 -24.32 -16.68
C SER A 2 19.94 -23.54 -17.35
N ASP A 3 19.10 -24.21 -18.14
CA ASP A 3 18.07 -23.55 -18.96
C ASP A 3 16.80 -23.15 -18.18
N GLY A 4 16.50 -23.85 -17.07
CA GLY A 4 15.40 -23.53 -16.16
C GLY A 4 15.63 -22.24 -15.35
N LEU A 5 16.90 -21.94 -15.02
CA LEU A 5 17.25 -20.72 -14.29
C LEU A 5 17.16 -19.49 -15.20
N LYS A 6 17.54 -19.64 -16.48
CA LYS A 6 17.47 -18.57 -17.49
C LYS A 6 16.04 -18.17 -17.81
N SER A 7 15.13 -19.15 -17.90
CA SER A 7 13.70 -18.91 -18.18
C SER A 7 12.96 -18.25 -17.00
N ALA A 8 13.34 -18.57 -15.75
CA ALA A 8 12.81 -17.89 -14.56
C ALA A 8 13.22 -16.40 -14.49
N VAL A 9 14.45 -16.06 -14.89
CA VAL A 9 14.92 -14.66 -15.00
C VAL A 9 14.30 -13.94 -16.20
N GLN A 10 13.97 -14.66 -17.27
CA GLN A 10 13.27 -14.12 -18.44
C GLN A 10 11.78 -13.84 -18.20
N ARG A 11 11.19 -14.32 -17.09
CA ARG A 11 9.83 -13.96 -16.71
C ARG A 11 9.85 -12.48 -16.35
N LYS A 12 9.62 -11.66 -17.37
CA LYS A 12 9.53 -10.19 -17.32
C LYS A 12 8.48 -9.84 -16.28
N MET A 13 8.88 -9.73 -15.02
CA MET A 13 8.11 -9.07 -14.00
C MET A 13 7.88 -7.68 -14.57
N SER A 14 6.65 -7.45 -15.00
CA SER A 14 6.35 -6.25 -15.78
C SER A 14 6.64 -5.06 -14.89
N PHE A 15 7.46 -4.11 -15.34
CA PHE A 15 7.74 -2.88 -14.61
C PHE A 15 6.44 -2.19 -14.16
N TRP A 16 5.38 -2.29 -14.96
CA TRP A 16 4.03 -1.84 -14.63
C TRP A 16 3.40 -2.61 -13.47
N GLN A 17 3.68 -3.91 -13.35
CA GLN A 17 3.22 -4.74 -12.23
C GLN A 17 3.97 -4.40 -10.94
N THR A 18 5.26 -4.06 -11.04
CA THR A 18 6.04 -3.52 -9.93
C THR A 18 5.50 -2.16 -9.50
N LEU A 19 5.24 -1.25 -10.43
CA LEU A 19 4.66 0.07 -10.13
C LEU A 19 3.26 -0.04 -9.52
N ARG A 20 2.43 -0.94 -10.04
CA ARG A 20 1.09 -1.21 -9.53
C ARG A 20 1.14 -1.86 -8.15
N ALA A 21 2.09 -2.76 -7.89
CA ALA A 21 2.32 -3.32 -6.55
C ALA A 21 2.77 -2.24 -5.57
N VAL A 22 3.64 -1.33 -5.99
CA VAL A 22 4.09 -0.19 -5.18
C VAL A 22 2.90 0.73 -4.88
N ALA A 23 2.07 1.08 -5.88
CA ALA A 23 0.88 1.89 -5.68
C ALA A 23 -0.14 1.27 -4.71
N TRP A 24 -0.34 -0.05 -4.75
CA TRP A 24 -1.20 -0.77 -3.81
C TRP A 24 -0.65 -0.78 -2.37
N SER A 25 0.67 -0.71 -2.21
CA SER A 25 1.33 -0.54 -0.91
C SER A 25 1.14 0.88 -0.34
N PHE A 26 1.02 1.91 -1.18
CA PHE A 26 0.75 3.29 -0.73
C PHE A 26 -0.71 3.51 -0.30
N PHE A 27 -1.64 2.73 -0.86
CA PHE A 27 -3.08 2.83 -0.53
C PHE A 27 -3.49 2.00 0.70
N GLY A 28 -2.59 1.14 1.22
CA GLY A 28 -2.84 0.35 2.43
C GLY A 28 -3.73 -0.90 2.25
N VAL A 29 -4.12 -1.26 1.02
CA VAL A 29 -5.05 -2.38 0.72
C VAL A 29 -4.30 -3.67 0.36
N ARG A 30 -3.37 -4.11 1.20
CA ARG A 30 -2.89 -5.50 1.14
C ARG A 30 -2.90 -6.13 2.52
N LYS A 31 -4.10 -6.25 3.09
CA LYS A 31 -4.35 -7.03 4.30
C LYS A 31 -5.37 -8.11 3.96
N SER A 32 -4.89 -9.32 3.65
CA SER A 32 -5.75 -10.49 3.45
C SER A 32 -5.04 -11.84 3.62
N ALA A 33 -3.78 -11.87 4.11
CA ALA A 33 -3.07 -13.15 4.30
C ALA A 33 -3.08 -13.66 5.75
N ASP A 34 -3.08 -12.78 6.77
CA ASP A 34 -2.97 -13.18 8.18
C ASP A 34 -4.25 -12.97 9.01
N TYR A 35 -5.36 -12.62 8.34
CA TYR A 35 -6.64 -12.30 9.00
C TYR A 35 -7.25 -13.45 9.81
N GLU A 36 -7.02 -14.71 9.43
CA GLU A 36 -7.65 -15.83 10.15
C GLU A 36 -6.86 -16.32 11.37
N LYS A 37 -5.55 -16.08 11.44
CA LYS A 37 -4.71 -16.55 12.56
C LYS A 37 -4.70 -15.59 13.76
N ASP A 38 -4.77 -14.28 13.51
CA ASP A 38 -4.69 -13.27 14.58
C ASP A 38 -6.05 -12.86 15.15
N VAL A 39 -7.15 -13.04 14.43
CA VAL A 39 -8.51 -12.67 14.89
C VAL A 39 -8.97 -13.48 16.11
N ASN A 40 -8.40 -14.66 16.34
CA ASN A 40 -8.70 -15.48 17.50
C ASN A 40 -7.81 -15.20 18.73
N GLN A 41 -6.70 -14.46 18.59
CA GLN A 41 -5.79 -14.16 19.71
C GLN A 41 -5.68 -12.67 20.04
N LEU A 42 -6.00 -11.76 19.11
CA LEU A 42 -5.98 -10.31 19.31
C LEU A 42 -7.38 -9.72 19.15
N ASN A 43 -7.81 -8.93 20.12
CA ASN A 43 -9.16 -8.39 20.21
C ASN A 43 -9.47 -7.51 18.96
N PRO A 44 -10.43 -7.90 18.09
CA PRO A 44 -10.66 -7.31 16.76
C PRO A 44 -10.90 -5.79 16.78
N VAL A 45 -11.31 -5.26 17.94
CA VAL A 45 -11.49 -3.83 18.21
C VAL A 45 -10.20 -3.03 17.93
N HIS A 46 -9.03 -3.53 18.31
CA HIS A 46 -7.77 -2.81 18.13
C HIS A 46 -7.41 -2.63 16.65
N LEU A 47 -7.72 -3.62 15.82
CA LEU A 47 -7.48 -3.57 14.37
C LEU A 47 -8.37 -2.51 13.70
N ILE A 48 -9.61 -2.38 14.16
CA ILE A 48 -10.56 -1.37 13.67
C ILE A 48 -10.09 0.03 14.06
N ILE A 49 -9.71 0.23 15.32
CA ILE A 49 -9.22 1.53 15.81
C ILE A 49 -7.92 1.94 15.08
N ALA A 50 -6.96 1.02 14.95
CA ALA A 50 -5.71 1.27 14.24
C ALA A 50 -5.95 1.59 12.76
N GLY A 51 -6.88 0.88 12.10
CA GLY A 51 -7.29 1.18 10.73
C GLY A 51 -7.95 2.55 10.58
N LEU A 52 -8.81 2.94 11.52
CA LEU A 52 -9.51 4.23 11.51
C LEU A 52 -8.52 5.39 11.69
N ILE A 53 -7.59 5.27 12.64
CA ILE A 53 -6.55 6.26 12.88
C ILE A 53 -5.63 6.38 11.65
N GLY A 54 -5.19 5.25 11.09
CA GLY A 54 -4.36 5.24 9.88
C GLY A 54 -5.05 5.94 8.70
N ALA A 55 -6.34 5.68 8.49
CA ALA A 55 -7.12 6.35 7.46
C ALA A 55 -7.25 7.86 7.71
N ALA A 56 -7.54 8.27 8.94
CA ALA A 56 -7.68 9.68 9.30
C ALA A 56 -6.38 10.47 9.10
N VAL A 57 -5.25 9.89 9.52
CA VAL A 57 -3.92 10.47 9.32
C VAL A 57 -3.60 10.58 7.82
N PHE A 58 -3.85 9.52 7.04
CA PHE A 58 -3.59 9.52 5.61
C PHE A 58 -4.37 10.62 4.87
N VAL A 59 -5.67 10.75 5.15
CA VAL A 59 -6.51 11.81 4.57
C VAL A 59 -6.00 13.20 4.97
N THR A 60 -5.63 13.39 6.24
CA THR A 60 -5.10 14.67 6.72
C THR A 60 -3.83 15.07 5.96
N VAL A 61 -2.92 14.14 5.78
CA VAL A 61 -1.67 14.37 5.02
C VAL A 61 -1.98 14.76 3.58
N LEU A 62 -2.90 14.07 2.90
CA LEU A 62 -3.29 14.41 1.53
C LEU A 62 -3.90 15.81 1.44
N VAL A 63 -4.78 16.17 2.37
CA VAL A 63 -5.38 17.51 2.42
C VAL A 63 -4.33 18.59 2.62
N LEU A 64 -3.38 18.38 3.53
CA LEU A 64 -2.29 19.32 3.76
C LEU A 64 -1.40 19.46 2.52
N LEU A 65 -1.10 18.37 1.85
CA LEU A 65 -0.32 18.35 0.62
C LEU A 65 -1.02 19.16 -0.48
N VAL A 66 -2.32 18.94 -0.68
CA VAL A 66 -3.11 19.70 -1.67
C VAL A 66 -3.14 21.19 -1.32
N ARG A 67 -3.38 21.54 -0.06
CA ARG A 67 -3.37 22.94 0.39
C ARG A 67 -2.00 23.58 0.15
N TRP A 68 -0.93 22.85 0.40
CA TRP A 68 0.44 23.31 0.15
C TRP A 68 0.68 23.57 -1.34
N VAL A 69 0.28 22.65 -2.23
CA VAL A 69 0.40 22.80 -3.69
C VAL A 69 -0.38 24.00 -4.21
N ILE A 70 -1.60 24.22 -3.71
CA ILE A 70 -2.41 25.39 -4.09
C ILE A 70 -1.74 26.68 -3.60
N SER A 71 -1.20 26.68 -2.37
CA SER A 71 -0.54 27.86 -1.80
C SER A 71 0.82 28.18 -2.42
N SER A 72 1.52 27.18 -2.97
CA SER A 72 2.85 27.34 -3.54
C SER A 72 2.84 27.92 -4.96
N GLY A 73 1.67 28.15 -5.55
CA GLY A 73 1.54 28.72 -6.89
C GLY A 73 1.96 27.76 -8.02
N VAL A 74 2.26 26.49 -7.70
CA VAL A 74 2.62 25.46 -8.69
C VAL A 74 1.46 25.13 -9.64
N ALA A 75 0.22 25.46 -9.24
CA ALA A 75 -0.99 25.28 -10.05
C ALA A 75 -1.51 26.58 -10.69
N ALA A 76 -0.77 27.70 -10.59
CA ALA A 76 -1.13 28.99 -11.18
C ALA A 76 -0.52 29.18 -12.58
#